data_AF-A0A453D1I3-F1
#
_entry.id   AF-A0A453D1I3-F1
#
_cell.length_a   1.000
_cell.length_b   1.000
_cell.length_c   1.000
_cell.angle_alpha   90.00
_cell.angle_beta   90.00
_cell.angle_gamma   90.00
#
_symmetry.space_group_name_H-M   'P 1'
#
loop_
_entity.id
_entity.type
_entity.pdbx_description
1 polymer ?
#
loop_
_entity_poly.entity_id
_entity_poly.type
_entity_poly.pdbx_seq_one_letter_code
_entity_poly.pdbx_strand_id
1 'polypeptide(L)' 'MGSSRGNRNVRARRAVKAMKLLGISREQTAPVLKRLVELYDDNWQLIEAESYRALADAIFDEQV' A
#
# COMPACT_ATOMS: atom_id res chain seq x y z
N MET A 1 -8.90 -20.67 -12.11
CA MET A 1 -9.20 -19.23 -11.96
C MET A 1 -7.89 -18.46 -11.78
N GLY A 2 -7.68 -17.48 -12.66
CA GLY A 2 -6.71 -16.37 -12.63
C GLY A 2 -5.39 -16.51 -11.88
N SER A 3 -4.30 -16.70 -12.63
CA SER A 3 -2.92 -16.45 -12.23
C SER A 3 -2.69 -14.98 -11.81
N SER A 4 -3.04 -14.62 -10.58
CA SER A 4 -3.00 -13.24 -10.05
C SER A 4 -1.63 -12.73 -9.62
N ARG A 5 -0.53 -13.48 -9.85
CA ARG A 5 0.81 -13.06 -9.41
C ARG A 5 1.37 -11.85 -10.17
N GLY A 6 0.89 -11.55 -11.37
CA GLY A 6 1.37 -10.42 -12.18
C GLY A 6 0.95 -9.03 -11.67
N ASN A 7 -0.15 -8.92 -10.92
CA ASN A 7 -0.78 -7.63 -10.64
C ASN A 7 -0.27 -6.95 -9.34
N ARG A 8 0.28 -7.71 -8.39
CA ARG A 8 0.76 -7.18 -7.09
C ARG A 8 1.93 -6.20 -7.25
N ASN A 9 2.85 -6.45 -8.18
CA ASN A 9 3.97 -5.57 -8.47
C ASN A 9 3.55 -4.22 -9.10
N VAL A 10 2.43 -4.19 -9.83
CA VAL A 10 1.88 -2.96 -10.41
C VAL A 10 1.22 -2.13 -9.31
N ARG A 11 0.41 -2.77 -8.46
CA ARG A 11 -0.26 -2.11 -7.33
C ARG A 11 0.73 -1.54 -6.32
N ALA A 12 1.77 -2.29 -5.96
CA ALA A 12 2.83 -1.80 -5.08
C ALA A 12 3.53 -0.56 -5.65
N ARG A 13 3.81 -0.54 -6.96
CA ARG A 13 4.37 0.64 -7.62
C ARG A 13 3.41 1.84 -7.60
N ARG A 14 2.11 1.62 -7.76
CA ARG A 14 1.09 2.69 -7.68
C ARG A 14 1.00 3.26 -6.27
N ALA A 15 0.94 2.39 -5.26
CA ALA A 15 0.93 2.78 -3.85
C ALA A 15 2.17 3.62 -3.50
N VAL A 16 3.38 3.15 -3.85
CA VAL A 16 4.62 3.92 -3.63
C VAL A 16 4.60 5.25 -4.38
N LYS A 17 4.08 5.30 -5.60
CA LYS A 17 3.98 6.54 -6.37
C LYS A 17 2.99 7.53 -5.72
N ALA A 18 1.85 7.06 -5.21
CA ALA A 18 0.88 7.88 -4.50
C ALA A 18 1.48 8.44 -3.21
N MET A 19 2.15 7.61 -2.41
CA MET A 19 2.84 8.04 -1.19
C MET A 19 3.96 9.05 -1.51
N LYS A 20 4.70 8.86 -2.59
CA LYS A 20 5.72 9.82 -3.04
C LYS A 20 5.13 11.20 -3.36
N LEU A 21 3.91 11.28 -3.88
CA LEU A 21 3.22 12.55 -4.11
C LEU A 21 2.84 13.26 -2.80
N LEU A 22 2.67 12.50 -1.71
CA LEU A 22 2.44 13.01 -0.36
C LEU A 22 3.74 13.35 0.39
N GLY A 23 4.90 13.18 -0.24
CA GLY A 23 6.22 13.39 0.38
C GLY A 23 6.74 12.20 1.19
N ILE A 24 6.07 11.04 1.11
CA ILE A 24 6.43 9.84 1.85
C ILE A 24 7.37 8.98 1.00
N SER A 25 8.49 8.56 1.60
CA SER A 25 9.48 7.72 0.92
C SER A 25 9.04 6.26 0.80
N ARG A 26 9.58 5.57 -0.22
CA ARG A 26 9.34 4.13 -0.43
C ARG A 26 9.71 3.31 0.80
N GLU A 27 10.75 3.71 1.53
CA GLU A 27 11.26 3.02 2.71
C GLU A 27 10.26 3.00 3.86
N GLN A 28 9.44 4.05 3.99
CA GLN A 28 8.32 4.10 4.94
C GLN A 28 7.09 3.36 4.37
N THR A 29 6.87 3.49 3.07
CA THR A 29 5.70 2.88 2.41
C THR A 29 5.76 1.35 2.35
N ALA A 30 6.92 0.77 2.05
CA ALA A 30 7.09 -0.67 1.83
C ALA A 30 6.73 -1.54 3.06
N PRO A 31 7.23 -1.26 4.28
CA PRO A 31 6.89 -2.06 5.45
C PRO A 31 5.40 -1.95 5.80
N VAL A 32 4.83 -0.75 5.77
CA VAL A 32 3.42 -0.51 6.09
C VAL A 32 2.49 -1.14 5.05
N LEU A 33 2.83 -1.01 3.76
CA LEU A 33 2.07 -1.65 2.68
C LEU A 33 2.06 -3.17 2.83
N LYS A 34 3.21 -3.78 3.15
CA LYS A 34 3.28 -5.22 3.38
C LYS A 34 2.34 -5.64 4.52
N ARG A 35 2.39 -4.90 5.64
CA ARG A 35 1.56 -5.16 6.82
C ARG A 35 0.07 -5.03 6.52
N LEU A 36 -0.35 -4.02 5.75
CA LEU A 36 -1.73 -3.84 5.30
C LEU A 36 -2.19 -4.97 4.38
N VAL A 37 -1.34 -5.40 3.44
CA VAL A 37 -1.65 -6.54 2.55
C VAL A 37 -1.84 -7.82 3.36
N GLU A 38 -1.02 -8.05 4.39
CA GLU A 38 -1.19 -9.19 5.31
C GLU A 38 -2.48 -9.06 6.15
N LEU A 39 -2.77 -7.87 6.70
CA LEU A 39 -3.98 -7.59 7.49
C LEU A 39 -5.28 -7.81 6.70
N TYR A 40 -5.25 -7.48 5.41
CA TYR A 40 -6.38 -7.61 4.52
C TYR A 40 -6.37 -8.91 3.69
N ASP A 41 -5.53 -9.89 3.99
CA ASP A 41 -5.45 -11.17 3.28
C ASP A 41 -5.25 -11.02 1.75
N ASP A 42 -4.25 -10.22 1.36
CA ASP A 42 -3.97 -9.85 -0.04
C ASP A 42 -5.14 -9.08 -0.73
N ASN A 43 -6.10 -8.54 0.04
CA ASN A 43 -7.21 -7.77 -0.50
C ASN A 43 -6.84 -6.30 -0.77
N TRP A 44 -6.23 -6.10 -1.93
CA TRP A 44 -5.87 -4.77 -2.42
C TRP A 44 -7.05 -3.82 -2.65
N GLN A 45 -8.29 -4.31 -2.80
CA GLN A 45 -9.43 -3.40 -2.98
C GLN A 45 -9.66 -2.52 -1.75
N LEU A 46 -9.38 -3.03 -0.55
CA LEU A 46 -9.48 -2.26 0.69
C LEU A 46 -8.33 -1.24 0.83
N ILE A 47 -7.16 -1.57 0.27
CA ILE A 47 -5.97 -0.70 0.31
C ILE A 47 -6.05 0.40 -0.76
N GLU A 48 -6.56 0.06 -1.95
CA GLU A 48 -6.78 1.00 -3.05
C GLU A 48 -8.04 1.86 -2.85
N ALA A 49 -8.88 1.51 -1.87
CA ALA A 49 -10.02 2.32 -1.48
C ALA A 49 -9.56 3.71 -1.04
N GLU A 50 -10.33 4.74 -1.44
CA GLU A 50 -10.08 6.13 -1.06
C GLU A 50 -8.65 6.63 -1.33
N SER A 51 -8.04 6.21 -2.45
CA SER A 51 -6.72 6.70 -2.89
C SER A 51 -5.56 6.39 -1.92
N TYR A 52 -5.52 5.16 -1.39
CA TYR A 52 -4.47 4.71 -0.47
C TYR A 52 -4.45 5.48 0.86
N ARG A 53 -5.59 6.05 1.28
CA ARG A 53 -5.70 6.79 2.54
C ARG A 53 -5.33 5.92 3.74
N ALA A 54 -5.80 4.67 3.78
CA ALA A 54 -5.43 3.70 4.82
C ALA A 54 -3.92 3.42 4.86
N LEU A 55 -3.24 3.49 3.72
CA LEU A 55 -1.79 3.37 3.65
C LEU A 55 -1.09 4.61 4.21
N ALA A 56 -1.54 5.81 3.86
CA ALA A 56 -0.99 7.04 4.40
C ALA A 56 -1.19 7.12 5.91
N ASP A 57 -2.41 6.85 6.38
CA ASP A 57 -2.80 6.88 7.79
C ASP A 57 -1.92 5.93 8.63
N ALA A 58 -1.76 4.69 8.19
CA ALA A 58 -0.88 3.72 8.85
C ALA A 58 0.61 4.14 8.84
N ILE A 59 1.07 4.88 7.84
CA ILE A 59 2.44 5.44 7.82
C ILE A 59 2.59 6.59 8.80
N PHE A 60 1.56 7.43 8.96
CA PHE A 60 1.57 8.50 9.96
C PHE A 60 1.44 7.97 11.39
N ASP A 61 0.67 6.91 11.60
CA ASP A 61 0.50 6.24 12.90
C ASP A 61 1.80 5.60 13.40
N GLU A 62 2.60 4.98 12.53
CA GLU A 62 3.91 4.40 12.92
C GLU A 62 5.00 5.44 13.27
N GLN A 63 4.73 6.74 13.14
CA GLN A 63 5.66 7.81 13.53
C GLN A 63 5.39 8.38 14.95
N VAL A 64 4.38 7.86 15.68
CA VAL A 64 4.01 8.26 17.05
C VAL A 64 4.71 7.43 18.12
#